data_AF-A0A522QMB0-F1
#
_entry.id   AF-A0A522QMB0-F1
#
_cell.length_a   1.000
_cell.length_b   1.000
_cell.length_c   1.000
_cell.angle_alpha   90.00
_cell.angle_beta   90.00
_cell.angle_gamma   90.00
#
_symmetry.space_group_name_H-M   'P 1'
#
loop_
_entity.id
_entity.type
_entity.pdbx_description
1 polymer ?
#
loop_
_entity_poly.entity_id
_entity_poly.type
_entity_poly.pdbx_seq_one_letter_code
_entity_poly.pdbx_strand_id
1 'polypeptide(L)' 'LLIPPALRKIAGIEREVVLVGSLTRVEVWSAEAYQQQPDVENVADLMTELGLY' A
#
# COMPACT_ATOMS: atom_id res chain seq x y z
N LEU A 1 0.55 -1.19 18.95
CA LEU A 1 1.52 -1.14 17.82
C LEU A 1 2.28 0.18 17.93
N LEU A 2 3.61 0.15 17.88
CA LEU A 2 4.42 1.38 17.86
C LEU A 2 5.23 1.39 16.56
N ILE A 3 5.02 2.41 15.74
CA ILE A 3 5.70 2.56 14.45
C ILE A 3 6.98 3.37 14.69
N PRO A 4 8.18 2.85 14.32
CA PRO A 4 9.41 3.60 14.43
C PRO A 4 9.30 4.97 13.73
N PRO A 5 9.77 6.07 14.35
CA PRO A 5 9.59 7.43 13.80
C PRO A 5 10.13 7.60 12.37
N ALA A 6 11.24 6.94 12.05
CA ALA A 6 11.81 6.96 10.71
C ALA A 6 10.86 6.35 9.67
N LEU A 7 10.24 5.19 9.97
CA LEU A 7 9.29 4.53 9.08
C LEU A 7 7.99 5.34 8.95
N ARG A 8 7.52 5.93 10.06
CA ARG A 8 6.36 6.84 10.05
C ARG A 8 6.58 8.02 9.09
N LYS A 9 7.78 8.61 9.11
CA LYS A 9 8.15 9.73 8.23
C LYS A 9 8.24 9.30 6.77
N ILE A 10 8.89 8.16 6.50
CA ILE A 10 9.02 7.63 5.13
C ILE A 10 7.65 7.30 4.53
N ALA A 11 6.74 6.74 5.33
CA ALA A 11 5.39 6.37 4.91
C ALA A 11 4.40 7.55 4.87
N GLY A 12 4.83 8.78 5.22
CA GLY A 12 3.94 9.95 5.23
C GLY A 12 2.77 9.85 6.21
N ILE A 13 2.94 9.13 7.32
CA ILE A 13 1.85 8.90 8.28
C ILE A 13 1.82 10.04 9.29
N GLU A 14 0.92 11.00 9.09
CA GLU A 14 0.75 12.11 10.03
C GLU A 14 -0.34 11.86 11.07
N ARG A 15 -1.46 11.25 10.67
CA ARG A 15 -2.65 11.13 11.52
C ARG A 15 -3.31 9.74 11.46
N GLU A 16 -3.94 9.41 10.35
CA GLU A 16 -4.73 8.19 10.18
C GLU A 16 -3.97 7.14 9.36
N VAL A 17 -4.18 5.88 9.72
CA VAL A 17 -3.56 4.73 9.05
C VAL A 17 -4.60 3.73 8.58
N VAL A 18 -4.31 3.06 7.47
CA VAL A 18 -5.05 1.92 6.97
C VAL A 18 -4.15 0.69 7.08
N LEU A 19 -4.71 -0.41 7.58
CA LEU A 19 -4.03 -1.70 7.66
C LEU A 19 -4.59 -2.61 6.56
N VAL A 20 -3.71 -3.12 5.70
CA VAL A 20 -4.09 -3.99 4.57
C VAL A 20 -3.44 -5.35 4.76
N GLY A 21 -4.25 -6.41 4.71
CA GLY A 21 -3.75 -7.78 4.69
C GLY A 21 -3.27 -8.16 3.29
N SER A 22 -2.01 -8.58 3.16
CA SER A 22 -1.35 -8.89 1.90
C SER A 22 -0.73 -10.29 1.98
N LEU A 23 -1.61 -11.30 2.03
CA LEU A 23 -1.31 -12.73 2.21
C LEU A 23 -0.45 -13.03 3.44
N THR A 24 0.88 -12.92 3.31
CA THR A 24 1.87 -13.25 4.35
C THR A 24 2.30 -12.05 5.18
N ARG A 25 1.81 -10.85 4.87
CA ARG A 25 2.18 -9.61 5.58
C ARG A 25 0.98 -8.71 5.82
N VAL A 26 1.15 -7.77 6.74
CA VAL A 26 0.26 -6.62 6.92
C VAL A 26 1.01 -5.37 6.48
N GLU A 27 0.38 -4.58 5.62
CA GLU A 27 0.89 -3.31 5.16
C GLU A 27 0.26 -2.18 5.98
N VAL A 28 1.06 -1.16 6.26
CA VAL A 28 0.63 0.03 7.00
C VAL A 28 0.76 1.22 6.06
N TRP A 29 -0.37 1.83 5.74
CA TRP A 29 -0.47 2.96 4.82
C TRP A 29 -0.96 4.20 5.56
N SER A 30 -0.58 5.40 5.11
CA SER A 30 -1.37 6.59 5.46
C SER A 30 -2.72 6.50 4.76
N ALA A 31 -3.79 6.94 5.44
CA ALA A 31 -5.13 6.89 4.87
C ALA A 31 -5.22 7.68 3.54
N GLU A 32 -4.53 8.81 3.45
CA GLU A 32 -4.47 9.64 2.25
C GLU A 32 -3.82 8.92 1.06
N ALA A 33 -2.65 8.30 1.27
CA ALA A 33 -1.96 7.59 0.20
C ALA A 33 -2.77 6.38 -0.30
N TYR A 34 -3.44 5.67 0.61
CA TYR A 34 -4.28 4.54 0.24
C TYR A 34 -5.49 4.96 -0.61
N GLN A 35 -6.13 6.09 -0.31
CA GLN A 35 -7.27 6.61 -1.09
C GLN A 35 -6.87 7.11 -2.48
N GLN A 36 -5.64 7.56 -2.66
CA GLN A 36 -5.12 8.02 -3.95
C GLN A 36 -4.60 6.87 -4.82
N GLN A 37 -4.55 5.65 -4.28
CA GLN A 37 -4.07 4.51 -5.04
C GLN A 37 -5.04 4.25 -6.21
N PRO A 38 -4.55 4.16 -7.46
CA PRO A 38 -5.39 3.84 -8.60
C PRO A 38 -6.06 2.48 -8.37
N ASP A 39 -7.32 2.36 -8.79
CA ASP A 39 -8.02 1.09 -8.72
C ASP A 39 -7.28 0.06 -9.58
N VAL A 40 -6.85 -1.01 -8.93
CA VAL A 40 -5.92 -2.00 -9.47
C VAL A 40 -6.71 -3.14 -10.14
N GLU A 41 -7.92 -2.87 -10.64
CA GLU A 41 -8.75 -3.87 -11.31
C GLU A 41 -8.07 -4.50 -12.54
N ASN A 42 -7.00 -3.90 -13.05
CA ASN A 42 -6.40 -4.27 -14.33
C ASN A 42 -4.93 -4.69 -14.28
N VAL A 43 -4.33 -4.87 -13.08
CA VAL A 43 -2.90 -5.26 -13.01
C VAL A 43 -2.67 -6.70 -13.47
N ALA A 44 -3.64 -7.59 -13.31
CA ALA A 44 -3.53 -8.95 -13.84
C ALA A 44 -3.43 -8.94 -15.39
N ASP A 45 -4.28 -8.17 -16.06
CA ASP A 45 -4.27 -8.08 -17.52
C ASP A 45 -3.04 -7.30 -18.01
N LEU A 46 -2.65 -6.22 -17.32
CA LEU A 46 -1.42 -5.46 -17.61
C LEU A 46 -0.17 -6.35 -17.51
N MET A 47 -0.07 -7.17 -16.47
CA MET A 47 1.07 -8.08 -16.30
C MET A 47 1.10 -9.17 -17.38
N THR A 48 -0.07 -9.59 -17.87
CA THR A 48 -0.20 -10.50 -19.02
C THR A 48 0.26 -9.81 -20.32
N GLU A 49 -0.16 -8.57 -20.57
CA GLU A 49 0.25 -7.77 -21.74
C GLU A 49 1.77 -7.52 -21.76
N LEU A 50 2.37 -7.29 -20.58
CA LEU A 50 3.80 -7.08 -20.41
C LEU A 50 4.63 -8.38 -20.44
N GLY A 51 3.99 -9.56 -20.53
CA GLY A 51 4.68 -10.87 -20.55
C GLY A 51 5.38 -11.22 -19.24
N LEU A 52 4.86 -10.72 -18.10
CA LEU A 52 5.40 -10.94 -16.76
C LEU A 52 4.76 -12.14 -16.03
N TYR A 53 3.80 -12.80 -16.68
CA TYR A 53 3.20 -14.10 -16.34
C TYR A 53 3.27 -15.04 -17.55
#